data_AF-A0A961YFR9-F1
#
_entry.id   AF-A0A961YFR9-F1
#
_cell.length_a   1.000
_cell.length_b   1.000
_cell.length_c   1.000
_cell.angle_alpha   90.00
_cell.angle_beta   90.00
_cell.angle_gamma   90.00
#
_symmetry.space_group_name_H-M   'P 1'
#
loop_
_entity.id
_entity.type
_entity.pdbx_description
1 polymer ?
#
loop_
_entity_poly.entity_id
_entity_poly.type
_entity_poly.pdbx_seq_one_letter_code
_entity_poly.pdbx_strand_id
1 'polypeptide(L)'
;MGYKVAIVGATGNVGREMLNVLADRRFPVSELVPLASRRSIGTEVSFGDKTLKCRDLESFDFKGTDFCLMSAGSAVSKEWSPKIGAQGAVVIDNSSCWRYDQDVPLIVPEVNADAIAGYTKKNIIANPNCSTAQMVVALKPLHDAATITRVVVSTYQSVSGAGKDAMDELWHQTKGKYVPGQEVDAKKFPKQIAFNCIPHIDVFMEDGSTKEEWKMVVETKKILDPTIKVSATCVRVPVF
;
A
#
# COMPACT_ATOMS: atom_id res chain seq x y z
N MET A 1 0.16 27.23 -10.59
CA MET A 1 0.68 26.91 -9.25
C MET A 1 0.87 25.41 -9.18
N GLY A 2 1.97 24.92 -8.64
CA GLY A 2 2.26 23.49 -8.54
C GLY A 2 2.72 23.12 -7.14
N TYR A 3 2.55 21.86 -6.76
CA TYR A 3 2.79 21.34 -5.42
C TYR A 3 4.19 20.75 -5.26
N LYS A 4 4.79 20.95 -4.10
CA LYS A 4 5.98 20.24 -3.65
C LYS A 4 5.58 18.89 -3.05
N VAL A 5 6.03 17.82 -3.67
CA VAL A 5 5.67 16.45 -3.30
C VAL A 5 6.91 15.66 -2.89
N ALA A 6 6.90 15.10 -1.69
CA ALA A 6 7.90 14.16 -1.21
C ALA A 6 7.37 12.72 -1.30
N ILE A 7 8.22 11.76 -1.67
CA ILE A 7 7.87 10.33 -1.68
C ILE A 7 8.84 9.57 -0.80
N VAL A 8 8.36 9.06 0.33
CA VAL A 8 9.15 8.25 1.26
C VAL A 8 9.02 6.77 0.90
N GLY A 9 10.16 6.12 0.63
CA GLY A 9 10.17 4.76 0.09
C GLY A 9 10.21 4.73 -1.45
N ALA A 10 10.73 5.81 -2.07
CA ALA A 10 10.74 5.99 -3.52
C ALA A 10 11.45 4.86 -4.31
N THR A 11 12.37 4.12 -3.67
CA THR A 11 13.11 3.04 -4.33
C THR A 11 12.36 1.70 -4.37
N GLY A 12 11.32 1.53 -3.54
CA GLY A 12 10.49 0.33 -3.50
C GLY A 12 9.48 0.27 -4.64
N ASN A 13 8.88 -0.90 -4.87
CA ASN A 13 7.95 -1.11 -6.00
C ASN A 13 6.79 -0.10 -6.00
N VAL A 14 6.14 0.11 -4.84
CA VAL A 14 5.03 1.06 -4.74
C VAL A 14 5.51 2.51 -4.88
N GLY A 15 6.68 2.87 -4.33
CA GLY A 15 7.23 4.22 -4.47
C GLY A 15 7.55 4.56 -5.93
N ARG A 16 8.08 3.60 -6.70
CA ARG A 16 8.26 3.72 -8.15
C ARG A 16 6.93 3.88 -8.88
N GLU A 17 5.92 3.14 -8.47
CA GLU A 17 4.59 3.26 -9.07
C GLU A 17 3.93 4.61 -8.75
N MET A 18 4.10 5.15 -7.54
CA MET A 18 3.67 6.50 -7.20
C MET A 18 4.32 7.55 -8.12
N LEU A 19 5.61 7.41 -8.43
CA LEU A 19 6.33 8.28 -9.37
C LEU A 19 5.73 8.17 -10.79
N ASN A 20 5.51 6.95 -11.29
CA ASN A 20 4.93 6.71 -12.60
C ASN A 20 3.53 7.32 -12.71
N VAL A 21 2.65 7.02 -11.75
CA VAL A 21 1.25 7.50 -11.75
C VAL A 21 1.18 9.03 -11.67
N LEU A 22 2.03 9.67 -10.86
CA LEU A 22 2.09 11.14 -10.81
C LEU A 22 2.50 11.74 -12.16
N ALA A 23 3.46 11.12 -12.85
CA ALA A 23 3.90 11.55 -14.17
C ALA A 23 2.81 11.33 -15.24
N ASP A 24 2.25 10.12 -15.31
CA ASP A 24 1.22 9.73 -16.28
C ASP A 24 -0.05 10.57 -16.14
N ARG A 25 -0.47 10.83 -14.90
CA ARG A 25 -1.62 11.69 -14.61
C ARG A 25 -1.32 13.18 -14.79
N ARG A 26 -0.08 13.55 -15.12
CA ARG A 26 0.40 14.93 -15.21
C ARG A 26 0.00 15.73 -13.97
N PHE A 27 0.18 15.13 -12.79
CA PHE A 27 -0.12 15.80 -11.53
C PHE A 27 0.69 17.10 -11.45
N PRO A 28 0.12 18.23 -10.99
CA PRO A 28 0.77 19.54 -11.02
C PRO A 28 1.88 19.64 -9.97
N VAL A 29 2.99 18.92 -10.16
CA VAL A 29 4.17 18.93 -9.30
C VAL A 29 5.09 20.09 -9.70
N SER A 30 5.41 20.98 -8.75
CA SER A 30 6.45 22.01 -8.91
C SER A 30 7.84 21.49 -8.55
N GLU A 31 7.93 20.69 -7.48
CA GLU A 31 9.16 20.02 -7.03
C GLU A 31 8.82 18.61 -6.55
N LEU A 32 9.57 17.61 -7.01
CA LEU A 32 9.45 16.22 -6.57
C LEU A 32 10.70 15.81 -5.81
N VAL A 33 10.54 15.30 -4.59
CA VAL A 33 11.65 14.85 -3.75
C VAL A 33 11.52 13.35 -3.43
N PRO A 34 12.26 12.47 -4.12
CA PRO A 34 12.32 11.06 -3.76
C PRO A 34 13.20 10.88 -2.52
N LEU A 35 12.63 10.27 -1.48
CA LEU A 35 13.27 10.01 -0.19
C LEU A 35 13.41 8.50 0.04
N ALA A 36 14.57 8.11 0.54
CA ALA A 36 14.86 6.73 0.89
C ALA A 36 15.69 6.65 2.18
N SER A 37 15.88 5.43 2.69
CA SER A 37 16.81 5.19 3.80
C SER A 37 18.26 5.51 3.39
N ARG A 38 19.14 5.71 4.38
CA ARG A 38 20.58 5.92 4.15
C ARG A 38 21.24 4.92 3.20
N ARG A 39 20.78 3.66 3.22
CA ARG A 39 21.31 2.57 2.37
C ARG A 39 21.04 2.79 0.87
N SER A 40 20.12 3.68 0.53
CA SER A 40 19.65 3.90 -0.84
C SER A 40 19.84 5.35 -1.31
N ILE A 41 20.60 6.16 -0.57
CA ILE A 41 20.96 7.52 -0.99
C ILE A 41 21.65 7.46 -2.36
N GLY A 42 21.30 8.39 -3.23
CA GLY A 42 21.88 8.50 -4.58
C GLY A 42 21.34 7.48 -5.57
N THR A 43 20.48 6.55 -5.15
CA THR A 43 19.76 5.68 -6.08
C THR A 43 18.90 6.52 -7.00
N GLU A 44 19.02 6.27 -8.30
CA GLU A 44 18.26 6.98 -9.33
C GLU A 44 16.87 6.35 -9.50
N VAL A 45 15.87 7.23 -9.61
CA VAL A 45 14.48 6.88 -9.90
C VAL A 45 13.96 7.76 -11.03
N SER A 46 13.10 7.21 -11.87
CA SER A 46 12.49 7.92 -13.01
C SER A 46 11.23 8.67 -12.58
N PHE A 47 11.01 9.83 -13.18
CA PHE A 47 9.78 10.61 -13.08
C PHE A 47 9.48 11.28 -14.41
N GLY A 48 8.61 10.66 -15.21
CA GLY A 48 8.45 10.99 -16.62
C GLY A 48 9.81 10.88 -17.34
N ASP A 49 10.17 11.90 -18.09
CA ASP A 49 11.46 11.95 -18.81
C ASP A 49 12.66 12.34 -17.92
N LYS A 50 12.43 12.58 -16.62
CA LYS A 50 13.48 13.01 -15.68
C LYS A 50 14.01 11.84 -14.86
N THR A 51 15.31 11.88 -14.58
CA THR A 51 15.94 11.00 -13.58
C THR A 51 16.27 11.82 -12.33
N LEU A 52 15.81 11.35 -11.18
CA LEU A 52 15.98 11.99 -9.88
C LEU A 52 16.83 11.12 -8.96
N LYS A 53 17.68 11.74 -8.14
CA LYS A 53 18.47 11.03 -7.12
C LYS A 53 17.76 11.04 -5.78
N CYS A 54 17.66 9.86 -5.16
CA CYS A 54 17.08 9.73 -3.83
C CYS A 54 17.91 10.49 -2.79
N ARG A 55 17.23 11.26 -1.94
CA ARG A 55 17.79 11.94 -0.78
C ARG A 55 17.52 11.12 0.49
N ASP A 56 18.29 11.40 1.53
CA ASP A 56 18.13 10.76 2.84
C ASP A 56 16.88 11.29 3.53
N LEU A 57 16.02 10.39 4.00
CA LEU A 57 14.83 10.72 4.79
C LEU A 57 15.21 11.49 6.07
N GLU A 58 16.25 11.05 6.77
CA GLU A 58 16.59 11.58 8.10
C GLU A 58 17.07 13.04 8.08
N SER A 59 17.65 13.49 6.98
CA SER A 59 18.20 14.85 6.84
C SER A 59 17.33 15.80 6.03
N PHE A 60 16.16 15.35 5.55
CA PHE A 60 15.26 16.18 4.77
C PHE A 60 14.35 17.03 5.68
N ASP A 61 14.32 18.35 5.42
CA ASP A 61 13.38 19.29 6.04
C ASP A 61 12.07 19.30 5.23
N PHE A 62 10.96 18.96 5.88
CA PHE A 62 9.65 18.90 5.25
C PHE A 62 8.93 20.25 5.22
N LYS A 63 9.49 21.32 5.82
CA LYS A 63 8.90 22.67 5.74
C LYS A 63 8.67 23.10 4.29
N GLY A 64 7.46 23.58 4.03
CA GLY A 64 7.02 24.01 2.71
C GLY A 64 6.75 22.87 1.71
N THR A 65 6.79 21.61 2.16
CA THR A 65 6.28 20.46 1.38
C THR A 65 4.76 20.41 1.51
N ASP A 66 4.04 20.29 0.39
CA ASP A 66 2.58 20.23 0.39
C ASP A 66 2.09 18.81 0.70
N PHE A 67 2.66 17.81 0.01
CA PHE A 67 2.25 16.41 0.12
C PHE A 67 3.43 15.49 0.38
N CYS A 68 3.22 14.51 1.24
CA CYS A 68 4.16 13.41 1.45
C CYS A 68 3.46 12.07 1.18
N LEU A 69 3.86 11.36 0.13
CA LEU A 69 3.41 10.01 -0.14
C LEU A 69 4.31 9.03 0.60
N MET A 70 3.75 8.30 1.57
CA MET A 70 4.48 7.41 2.46
C MET A 70 4.27 5.96 2.06
N SER A 71 5.36 5.29 1.64
CA SER A 71 5.38 3.88 1.27
C SER A 71 6.66 3.17 1.73
N ALA A 72 7.04 3.36 3.00
CA ALA A 72 8.21 2.74 3.63
C ALA A 72 7.88 1.74 4.75
N GLY A 73 6.62 1.30 4.84
CA GLY A 73 6.14 0.34 5.84
C GLY A 73 5.72 0.98 7.17
N SER A 74 5.00 0.20 7.99
CA SER A 74 4.29 0.72 9.17
C SER A 74 5.22 1.25 10.27
N ALA A 75 6.41 0.68 10.45
CA ALA A 75 7.36 1.14 11.46
C ALA A 75 7.90 2.54 11.12
N VAL A 76 8.31 2.76 9.87
CA VAL A 76 8.77 4.07 9.39
C VAL A 76 7.63 5.08 9.42
N SER A 77 6.44 4.70 8.98
CA SER A 77 5.27 5.57 9.03
C SER A 77 4.90 5.99 10.46
N LYS A 78 4.95 5.07 11.42
CA LYS A 78 4.68 5.37 12.83
C LYS A 78 5.62 6.44 13.37
N GLU A 79 6.88 6.41 12.96
CA GLU A 79 7.88 7.37 13.40
C GLU A 79 7.78 8.72 12.65
N TRP A 80 7.62 8.66 11.33
CA TRP A 80 7.83 9.83 10.46
C TRP A 80 6.54 10.57 10.13
N SER A 81 5.41 9.88 9.94
CA SER A 81 4.15 10.55 9.55
C SER A 81 3.74 11.67 10.52
N PRO A 82 3.84 11.52 11.85
CA PRO A 82 3.55 12.62 12.78
C PRO A 82 4.55 13.78 12.67
N LYS A 83 5.85 13.48 12.50
CA LYS A 83 6.91 14.51 12.36
C LYS A 83 6.74 15.33 11.08
N ILE A 84 6.32 14.67 10.00
CA ILE A 84 6.08 15.29 8.70
C ILE A 84 4.79 16.13 8.75
N GLY A 85 3.70 15.56 9.28
CA GLY A 85 2.43 16.26 9.48
C GLY A 85 2.56 17.52 10.34
N ALA A 86 3.39 17.47 11.39
CA ALA A 86 3.68 18.62 12.25
C ALA A 86 4.45 19.75 11.55
N GLN A 87 5.10 19.48 10.42
CA GLN A 87 5.79 20.47 9.57
C GLN A 87 4.87 21.06 8.48
N GLY A 88 3.60 20.65 8.43
CA GLY A 88 2.57 21.21 7.57
C GLY A 88 2.26 20.41 6.30
N ALA A 89 3.06 19.38 5.98
CA ALA A 89 2.80 18.52 4.83
C ALA A 89 1.64 17.55 5.13
N VAL A 90 0.75 17.34 4.16
CA VAL A 90 -0.29 16.30 4.27
C VAL A 90 0.34 14.95 3.90
N VAL A 91 0.34 14.03 4.84
CA VAL A 91 0.87 12.68 4.65
C VAL A 91 -0.21 11.77 4.12
N ILE A 92 0.02 11.12 2.98
CA ILE A 92 -0.83 10.06 2.43
C ILE A 92 -0.09 8.74 2.62
N ASP A 93 -0.56 7.93 3.58
CA ASP A 93 0.13 6.76 4.08
C ASP A 93 -0.44 5.45 3.52
N ASN A 94 0.38 4.71 2.76
CA ASN A 94 0.03 3.39 2.20
C ASN A 94 0.33 2.22 3.14
N SER A 95 0.76 2.50 4.38
CA SER A 95 0.95 1.44 5.37
C SER A 95 -0.34 1.11 6.11
N SER A 96 -0.32 0.05 6.92
CA SER A 96 -1.45 -0.26 7.80
C SER A 96 -1.45 0.54 9.11
N CYS A 97 -0.45 1.43 9.32
CA CYS A 97 -0.20 2.07 10.62
C CYS A 97 -1.39 2.92 11.09
N TRP A 98 -1.98 3.71 10.19
CA TRP A 98 -2.96 4.74 10.55
C TRP A 98 -4.40 4.39 10.19
N ARG A 99 -4.63 3.25 9.52
CA ARG A 99 -5.96 2.88 8.98
C ARG A 99 -7.06 2.80 10.05
N TYR A 100 -6.68 2.46 11.27
CA TYR A 100 -7.60 2.23 12.40
C TYR A 100 -7.59 3.35 13.44
N ASP A 101 -6.79 4.39 13.23
CA ASP A 101 -6.80 5.58 14.06
C ASP A 101 -8.11 6.35 13.83
N GLN A 102 -8.76 6.82 14.91
CA GLN A 102 -10.04 7.52 14.85
C GLN A 102 -9.90 8.96 14.35
N ASP A 103 -8.69 9.52 14.42
CA ASP A 103 -8.38 10.86 13.93
C ASP A 103 -7.76 10.85 12.54
N VAL A 104 -7.66 9.68 11.90
CA VAL A 104 -7.14 9.55 10.52
C VAL A 104 -8.22 8.96 9.61
N PRO A 105 -8.60 9.68 8.53
CA PRO A 105 -9.53 9.16 7.55
C PRO A 105 -8.88 8.04 6.71
N LEU A 106 -9.67 7.00 6.42
CA LEU A 106 -9.30 5.90 5.53
C LEU A 106 -10.04 6.08 4.21
N ILE A 107 -9.33 6.40 3.14
CA ILE A 107 -9.95 6.96 1.92
C ILE A 107 -9.84 6.02 0.72
N VAL A 108 -10.98 5.80 0.07
CA VAL A 108 -11.11 5.41 -1.33
C VAL A 108 -11.91 6.51 -2.03
N PRO A 109 -11.31 7.31 -2.92
CA PRO A 109 -11.94 8.50 -3.48
C PRO A 109 -13.30 8.24 -4.12
N GLU A 110 -13.48 7.11 -4.79
CA GLU A 110 -14.73 6.73 -5.46
C GLU A 110 -15.85 6.30 -4.50
N VAL A 111 -15.54 6.11 -3.22
CA VAL A 111 -16.48 5.55 -2.23
C VAL A 111 -16.82 6.53 -1.12
N ASN A 112 -15.81 7.19 -0.54
CA ASN A 112 -15.97 8.01 0.66
C ASN A 112 -15.12 9.30 0.64
N ALA A 113 -15.05 9.99 -0.50
CA ALA A 113 -14.27 11.23 -0.66
C ALA A 113 -14.52 12.26 0.45
N ASP A 114 -15.77 12.44 0.89
CA ASP A 114 -16.14 13.46 1.89
C ASP A 114 -15.43 13.27 3.24
N ALA A 115 -15.07 12.02 3.58
CA ALA A 115 -14.35 11.72 4.82
C ALA A 115 -12.95 12.35 4.85
N ILE A 116 -12.41 12.78 3.70
CA ILE A 116 -11.08 13.37 3.61
C ILE A 116 -10.95 14.58 4.54
N ALA A 117 -12.02 15.36 4.76
CA ALA A 117 -12.00 16.56 5.61
C ALA A 117 -11.44 16.33 7.02
N GLY A 118 -11.51 15.09 7.52
CA GLY A 118 -10.93 14.68 8.81
C GLY A 118 -9.40 14.67 8.87
N TYR A 119 -8.68 14.80 7.74
CA TYR A 119 -7.21 14.68 7.69
C TYR A 119 -6.50 15.71 8.57
N THR A 120 -7.11 16.88 8.75
CA THR A 120 -6.52 18.06 9.41
C THR A 120 -6.18 17.83 10.89
N LYS A 121 -6.79 16.82 11.53
CA LYS A 121 -6.50 16.48 12.93
C LYS A 121 -5.06 16.04 13.17
N LYS A 122 -4.46 15.33 12.20
CA LYS A 122 -3.09 14.80 12.28
C LYS A 122 -2.23 15.16 11.06
N ASN A 123 -2.81 15.81 10.05
CA ASN A 123 -2.23 15.94 8.71
C ASN A 123 -1.86 14.59 8.07
N ILE A 124 -2.68 13.56 8.33
CA ILE A 124 -2.47 12.21 7.80
C ILE A 124 -3.77 11.73 7.16
N ILE A 125 -3.65 11.07 6.01
CA ILE A 125 -4.68 10.32 5.32
C ILE A 125 -4.16 8.89 5.18
N ALA A 126 -4.96 7.90 5.57
CA ALA A 126 -4.61 6.50 5.39
C ALA A 126 -5.15 5.96 4.05
N ASN A 127 -4.31 5.22 3.32
CA ASN A 127 -4.69 4.48 2.13
C ASN A 127 -4.94 3.00 2.51
N PRO A 128 -6.08 2.41 2.09
CA PRO A 128 -6.49 1.07 2.51
C PRO A 128 -5.64 -0.07 1.97
N ASN A 129 -5.94 -1.27 2.46
CA ASN A 129 -5.46 -2.52 1.91
C ASN A 129 -5.87 -2.65 0.43
N CYS A 130 -4.98 -3.19 -0.38
CA CYS A 130 -5.19 -3.34 -1.82
C CYS A 130 -6.45 -4.15 -2.16
N SER A 131 -6.68 -5.27 -1.47
CA SER A 131 -7.87 -6.11 -1.66
C SER A 131 -9.16 -5.40 -1.25
N THR A 132 -9.11 -4.62 -0.16
CA THR A 132 -10.26 -3.78 0.23
C THR A 132 -10.53 -2.72 -0.82
N ALA A 133 -9.52 -1.96 -1.24
CA ALA A 133 -9.65 -0.84 -2.16
C ALA A 133 -10.35 -1.24 -3.46
N GLN A 134 -9.87 -2.30 -4.13
CA GLN A 134 -10.49 -2.78 -5.36
C GLN A 134 -11.93 -3.29 -5.14
N MET A 135 -12.19 -3.93 -3.99
CA MET A 135 -13.49 -4.50 -3.67
C MET A 135 -14.52 -3.41 -3.46
N VAL A 136 -14.23 -2.41 -2.63
CA VAL A 136 -15.22 -1.36 -2.30
C VAL A 136 -15.54 -0.46 -3.49
N VAL A 137 -14.60 -0.23 -4.42
CA VAL A 137 -14.89 0.46 -5.69
C VAL A 137 -15.93 -0.30 -6.50
N ALA A 138 -15.80 -1.63 -6.61
CA ALA A 138 -16.77 -2.46 -7.32
C ALA A 138 -18.11 -2.57 -6.57
N LEU A 139 -18.08 -2.62 -5.24
CA LEU A 139 -19.29 -2.79 -4.42
C LEU A 139 -20.09 -1.49 -4.26
N LYS A 140 -19.46 -0.31 -4.27
CA LYS A 140 -20.14 0.96 -4.00
C LYS A 140 -21.39 1.20 -4.88
N PRO A 141 -21.33 1.14 -6.22
CA PRO A 141 -22.53 1.35 -7.04
C PRO A 141 -23.62 0.29 -6.79
N LEU A 142 -23.23 -0.95 -6.47
CA LEU A 142 -24.18 -2.02 -6.12
C LEU A 142 -24.84 -1.75 -4.76
N HIS A 143 -24.06 -1.33 -3.78
CA HIS A 143 -24.52 -1.01 -2.43
C HIS A 143 -25.48 0.18 -2.42
N ASP A 144 -25.24 1.19 -3.25
CA ASP A 144 -26.14 2.36 -3.38
C ASP A 144 -27.46 1.99 -4.08
N ALA A 145 -27.42 1.11 -5.08
CA ALA A 145 -28.61 0.65 -5.80
C ALA A 145 -29.42 -0.39 -5.00
N ALA A 146 -28.73 -1.25 -4.25
CA ALA A 146 -29.31 -2.32 -3.44
C ALA A 146 -28.38 -2.60 -2.25
N THR A 147 -28.73 -2.06 -1.08
CA THR A 147 -27.91 -2.14 0.14
C THR A 147 -27.45 -3.56 0.42
N ILE A 148 -26.14 -3.76 0.29
CA ILE A 148 -25.50 -5.07 0.48
C ILE A 148 -25.47 -5.37 1.98
N THR A 149 -26.05 -6.50 2.37
CA THR A 149 -26.05 -6.95 3.78
C THR A 149 -24.90 -7.90 4.11
N ARG A 150 -24.38 -8.63 3.12
CA ARG A 150 -23.28 -9.58 3.29
C ARG A 150 -22.43 -9.74 2.02
N VAL A 151 -21.12 -9.79 2.21
CA VAL A 151 -20.11 -10.15 1.21
C VAL A 151 -19.39 -11.42 1.66
N VAL A 152 -19.24 -12.38 0.75
CA VAL A 152 -18.34 -13.53 0.90
C VAL A 152 -17.36 -13.45 -0.25
N VAL A 153 -16.06 -13.37 0.06
CA VAL A 153 -15.01 -13.12 -0.94
C VAL A 153 -13.84 -14.08 -0.74
N SER A 154 -13.33 -14.64 -1.84
CA SER A 154 -12.08 -15.39 -1.87
C SER A 154 -11.11 -14.68 -2.79
N THR A 155 -9.94 -14.33 -2.28
CA THR A 155 -8.94 -13.57 -3.03
C THR A 155 -7.94 -14.49 -3.70
N TYR A 156 -7.41 -14.03 -4.82
CA TYR A 156 -6.32 -14.67 -5.57
C TYR A 156 -5.20 -13.63 -5.69
N GLN A 157 -4.49 -13.40 -4.58
CA GLN A 157 -3.52 -12.32 -4.47
C GLN A 157 -2.17 -12.72 -5.09
N SER A 158 -1.60 -11.82 -5.89
CA SER A 158 -0.28 -11.98 -6.53
C SER A 158 0.87 -11.87 -5.52
N VAL A 159 2.07 -12.29 -5.90
CA VAL A 159 3.27 -12.22 -5.04
C VAL A 159 3.83 -10.80 -4.87
N SER A 160 3.51 -9.85 -5.76
CA SER A 160 3.88 -8.43 -5.60
C SER A 160 3.37 -7.80 -4.31
N GLY A 161 2.25 -8.27 -3.76
CA GLY A 161 1.75 -7.81 -2.46
C GLY A 161 2.68 -8.13 -1.28
N ALA A 162 3.63 -9.06 -1.45
CA ALA A 162 4.68 -9.38 -0.48
C ALA A 162 6.03 -8.72 -0.81
N GLY A 163 6.06 -7.84 -1.82
CA GLY A 163 7.24 -7.06 -2.21
C GLY A 163 8.18 -7.79 -3.17
N LYS A 164 9.31 -7.12 -3.49
CA LYS A 164 10.24 -7.56 -4.53
C LYS A 164 10.80 -8.96 -4.29
N ASP A 165 11.32 -9.23 -3.10
CA ASP A 165 11.95 -10.53 -2.82
C ASP A 165 10.97 -11.70 -2.99
N ALA A 166 9.66 -11.47 -2.78
CA ALA A 166 8.63 -12.47 -2.99
C ALA A 166 8.34 -12.72 -4.47
N MET A 167 8.41 -11.67 -5.31
CA MET A 167 8.39 -11.81 -6.77
C MET A 167 9.62 -12.59 -7.26
N ASP A 168 10.80 -12.23 -6.74
CA ASP A 168 12.06 -12.91 -7.07
C ASP A 168 12.01 -14.39 -6.64
N GLU A 169 11.42 -14.71 -5.48
CA GLU A 169 11.22 -16.09 -5.04
C GLU A 169 10.32 -16.89 -6.00
N LEU A 170 9.18 -16.34 -6.43
CA LEU A 170 8.33 -17.00 -7.42
C LEU A 170 9.09 -17.24 -8.74
N TRP A 171 9.81 -16.23 -9.21
CA TRP A 171 10.61 -16.32 -10.44
C TRP A 171 11.65 -17.43 -10.36
N HIS A 172 12.47 -17.43 -9.31
CA HIS A 172 13.55 -18.41 -9.14
C HIS A 172 13.00 -19.83 -8.90
N GLN A 173 11.95 -19.99 -8.08
CA GLN A 173 11.30 -21.28 -7.89
C GLN A 173 10.74 -21.84 -9.19
N THR A 174 10.10 -20.99 -10.00
CA THR A 174 9.54 -21.39 -11.30
C THR A 174 10.64 -21.81 -12.27
N LYS A 175 11.70 -21.00 -12.41
CA LYS A 175 12.86 -21.32 -13.25
C LYS A 175 13.53 -22.63 -12.82
N GLY A 176 13.71 -22.83 -11.52
CA GLY A 176 14.33 -24.03 -10.95
C GLY A 176 13.59 -25.32 -11.26
N LYS A 177 12.27 -25.29 -11.55
CA LYS A 177 11.53 -26.48 -11.99
C LYS A 177 11.89 -26.94 -13.41
N TYR A 178 12.42 -26.05 -14.24
CA TYR A 178 12.77 -26.34 -15.63
C TYR A 178 14.27 -26.51 -15.85
N VAL A 179 15.11 -26.18 -14.87
CA VAL A 179 16.57 -26.24 -14.98
C VAL A 179 17.13 -27.07 -13.82
N PRO A 180 17.53 -28.32 -14.06
CA PRO A 180 18.06 -29.21 -13.02
C PRO A 180 19.21 -28.56 -12.23
N GLY A 181 19.15 -28.62 -10.90
CA GLY A 181 20.16 -28.05 -10.01
C GLY A 181 19.99 -26.55 -9.72
N GLN A 182 18.91 -25.91 -10.20
CA GLN A 182 18.56 -24.52 -9.87
C GLN A 182 17.31 -24.42 -8.98
N GLU A 183 16.93 -25.49 -8.29
CA GLU A 183 15.80 -25.50 -7.36
C GLU A 183 16.06 -24.54 -6.19
N VAL A 184 15.02 -23.79 -5.81
CA VAL A 184 15.08 -22.82 -4.71
C VAL A 184 14.01 -23.16 -3.69
N ASP A 185 14.40 -23.27 -2.43
CA ASP A 185 13.47 -23.47 -1.32
C ASP A 185 12.68 -22.21 -1.00
N ALA A 186 11.52 -22.39 -0.35
CA ALA A 186 10.72 -21.28 0.14
C ALA A 186 11.43 -20.56 1.31
N LYS A 187 11.62 -19.25 1.18
CA LYS A 187 12.24 -18.39 2.22
C LYS A 187 11.33 -17.26 2.66
N LYS A 188 10.61 -16.66 1.72
CA LYS A 188 9.66 -15.56 1.96
C LYS A 188 8.26 -16.07 2.23
N PHE A 189 7.84 -17.11 1.50
CA PHE A 189 6.57 -17.76 1.75
C PHE A 189 6.76 -18.96 2.70
N PRO A 190 5.73 -19.34 3.49
CA PRO A 190 5.81 -20.49 4.38
C PRO A 190 5.91 -21.84 3.65
N LYS A 191 5.58 -21.84 2.35
CA LYS A 191 5.61 -22.98 1.43
C LYS A 191 6.03 -22.50 0.04
N GLN A 192 6.46 -23.41 -0.82
CA GLN A 192 6.74 -23.10 -2.24
C GLN A 192 5.52 -22.45 -2.87
N ILE A 193 5.71 -21.31 -3.55
CA ILE A 193 4.63 -20.61 -4.24
C ILE A 193 4.54 -21.02 -5.71
N ALA A 194 5.66 -21.35 -6.36
CA ALA A 194 5.63 -21.81 -7.76
C ALA A 194 4.73 -23.04 -7.92
N PHE A 195 3.77 -22.95 -8.84
CA PHE A 195 2.76 -23.97 -9.12
C PHE A 195 1.91 -24.38 -7.90
N ASN A 196 1.68 -23.46 -6.96
CA ASN A 196 0.96 -23.74 -5.72
C ASN A 196 0.08 -22.56 -5.28
N CYS A 197 -0.90 -22.83 -4.42
CA CYS A 197 -1.73 -21.81 -3.77
C CYS A 197 -1.53 -21.89 -2.24
N ILE A 198 -1.39 -20.74 -1.58
CA ILE A 198 -1.13 -20.66 -0.14
C ILE A 198 -2.26 -19.89 0.54
N PRO A 199 -3.18 -20.56 1.28
CA PRO A 199 -4.30 -19.91 1.98
C PRO A 199 -3.85 -19.31 3.32
N HIS A 200 -2.81 -18.47 3.28
CA HIS A 200 -2.23 -17.81 4.44
C HIS A 200 -1.52 -16.53 3.98
N ILE A 201 -2.09 -15.37 4.32
CA ILE A 201 -1.50 -14.06 4.02
C ILE A 201 -1.48 -13.23 5.30
N ASP A 202 -0.31 -12.65 5.61
CA ASP A 202 -0.03 -11.99 6.90
C ASP A 202 -0.04 -13.01 8.05
N VAL A 203 -0.18 -12.58 9.31
CA VAL A 203 -0.16 -13.46 10.50
C VAL A 203 -1.55 -14.01 10.84
N PHE A 204 -1.60 -15.18 11.47
CA PHE A 204 -2.82 -15.68 12.10
C PHE A 204 -3.22 -14.84 13.33
N MET A 205 -4.53 -14.67 13.51
CA MET A 205 -5.17 -14.07 14.67
C MET A 205 -5.71 -15.18 15.60
N GLU A 206 -6.09 -14.81 16.82
CA GLU A 206 -6.55 -15.76 17.86
C GLU A 206 -7.82 -16.52 17.46
N ASP A 207 -8.67 -15.94 16.61
CA ASP A 207 -9.91 -16.54 16.12
C ASP A 207 -9.71 -17.47 14.90
N GLY A 208 -8.46 -17.69 14.48
CA GLY A 208 -8.10 -18.53 13.34
C GLY A 208 -8.16 -17.83 11.98
N SER A 209 -8.65 -16.58 11.92
CA SER A 209 -8.53 -15.76 10.71
C SER A 209 -7.08 -15.29 10.53
N THR A 210 -6.73 -14.91 9.31
CA THR A 210 -5.50 -14.17 9.04
C THR A 210 -5.73 -12.68 9.16
N LYS A 211 -4.68 -11.93 9.47
CA LYS A 211 -4.74 -10.47 9.57
C LYS A 211 -5.13 -9.82 8.23
N GLU A 212 -4.85 -10.45 7.09
CA GLU A 212 -5.31 -9.97 5.78
C GLU A 212 -6.83 -10.08 5.63
N GLU A 213 -7.42 -11.20 6.04
CA GLU A 213 -8.88 -11.39 6.06
C GLU A 213 -9.54 -10.39 7.01
N TRP A 214 -8.96 -10.20 8.20
CA TRP A 214 -9.44 -9.21 9.17
C TRP A 214 -9.43 -7.79 8.60
N LYS A 215 -8.34 -7.36 7.93
CA LYS A 215 -8.27 -6.03 7.28
C LYS A 215 -9.42 -5.83 6.30
N MET A 216 -9.71 -6.83 5.46
CA MET A 216 -10.82 -6.73 4.50
C MET A 216 -12.17 -6.51 5.20
N VAL A 217 -12.38 -7.11 6.38
CA VAL A 217 -13.61 -6.89 7.16
C VAL A 217 -13.66 -5.49 7.75
N VAL A 218 -12.65 -5.10 8.54
CA VAL A 218 -12.71 -3.85 9.31
C VAL A 218 -12.58 -2.61 8.43
N GLU A 219 -11.77 -2.67 7.37
CA GLU A 219 -11.59 -1.55 6.46
C GLU A 219 -12.85 -1.35 5.59
N THR A 220 -13.48 -2.42 5.11
CA THR A 220 -14.76 -2.31 4.36
C THR A 220 -15.85 -1.66 5.22
N LYS A 221 -15.94 -2.02 6.50
CA LYS A 221 -16.88 -1.39 7.43
C LYS A 221 -16.61 0.10 7.64
N LYS A 222 -15.34 0.50 7.71
CA LYS A 222 -14.94 1.91 7.89
C LYS A 222 -15.17 2.73 6.62
N ILE A 223 -15.01 2.14 5.43
CA ILE A 223 -15.06 2.84 4.14
C ILE A 223 -16.47 2.86 3.54
N LEU A 224 -17.18 1.72 3.53
CA LEU A 224 -18.41 1.53 2.77
C LEU A 224 -19.66 1.63 3.64
N ASP A 225 -19.78 0.77 4.64
CA ASP A 225 -20.96 0.71 5.53
C ASP A 225 -20.60 -0.02 6.84
N PRO A 226 -20.77 0.57 8.03
CA PRO A 226 -20.44 -0.08 9.30
C PRO A 226 -21.25 -1.35 9.60
N THR A 227 -22.42 -1.52 8.98
CA THR A 227 -23.33 -2.66 9.20
C THR A 227 -23.08 -3.85 8.26
N ILE A 228 -22.29 -3.67 7.20
CA ILE A 228 -22.00 -4.72 6.22
C ILE A 228 -21.26 -5.90 6.86
N LYS A 229 -21.72 -7.12 6.58
CA LYS A 229 -21.03 -8.35 7.01
C LYS A 229 -20.06 -8.77 5.91
N VAL A 230 -18.80 -9.03 6.27
CA VAL A 230 -17.78 -9.50 5.34
C VAL A 230 -17.18 -10.79 5.86
N SER A 231 -17.03 -11.78 4.98
CA SER A 231 -16.28 -13.01 5.21
C SER A 231 -15.28 -13.16 4.08
N ALA A 232 -14.00 -13.14 4.41
CA ALA A 232 -12.90 -13.20 3.45
C ALA A 232 -12.10 -14.49 3.63
N THR A 233 -11.62 -15.04 2.52
CA THR A 233 -10.56 -16.05 2.48
C THR A 233 -9.43 -15.54 1.60
N CYS A 234 -8.24 -15.36 2.18
CA CYS A 234 -7.14 -14.73 1.47
C CYS A 234 -6.09 -15.75 1.01
N VAL A 235 -5.95 -15.92 -0.31
CA VAL A 235 -5.06 -16.93 -0.90
C VAL A 235 -3.99 -16.28 -1.78
N ARG A 236 -2.72 -16.64 -1.53
CA ARG A 236 -1.61 -16.27 -2.41
C ARG A 236 -1.54 -17.24 -3.58
N VAL A 237 -1.41 -16.70 -4.79
CA VAL A 237 -1.30 -17.47 -6.03
C VAL A 237 -0.01 -17.12 -6.79
N PRO A 238 0.48 -17.98 -7.70
CA PRO A 238 1.75 -17.79 -8.39
C PRO A 238 1.61 -16.83 -9.58
N VAL A 239 1.19 -15.60 -9.28
CA VAL A 239 1.01 -14.50 -10.23
C VAL A 239 1.86 -13.33 -9.76
N PHE A 240 2.49 -12.59 -10.68
CA PHE A 240 3.32 -11.42 -10.35
C PHE A 240 2.49 -10.23 -9.89
#